data_AF-A0A2W2CM51-F1
#
_entry.id   AF-A0A2W2CM51-F1
#
_cell.length_a   1.000
_cell.length_b   1.000
_cell.length_c   1.000
_cell.angle_alpha   90.00
_cell.angle_beta   90.00
_cell.angle_gamma   90.00
#
_symmetry.space_group_name_H-M   'P 1'
#
loop_
_entity.id
_entity.type
_entity.pdbx_description
1 polymer ?
#
loop_
_entity_poly.entity_id
_entity_poly.type
_entity_poly.pdbx_seq_one_letter_code
_entity_poly.pdbx_strand_id
1 'polypeptide(L)' 'MQKRGTADRLTLVSTVGRWFHLHQPVLIERGQTYWVDYETSELCIDRGDGSVTRAAGWLCR' A
#
# COMPACT_ATOMS: atom_id res chain seq x y z
N MET A 1 0.90 -10.87 11.26
CA MET A 1 -0.48 -10.59 10.81
C MET A 1 -0.45 -9.35 9.93
N GLN A 2 -0.55 -9.50 8.61
CA GLN A 2 -0.55 -8.37 7.66
C GLN A 2 -1.95 -7.74 7.64
N LYS A 3 -2.04 -6.45 7.99
CA LYS A 3 -3.32 -5.74 7.92
C LYS A 3 -3.58 -5.30 6.47
N ARG A 4 -4.59 -5.90 5.85
CA ARG A 4 -5.05 -5.56 4.50
C ARG A 4 -6.14 -4.49 4.56
N GLY A 5 -6.10 -3.56 3.62
CA GLY A 5 -7.17 -2.59 3.37
C GLY A 5 -7.64 -2.71 1.93
N THR A 6 -8.91 -2.40 1.68
CA THR A 6 -9.46 -2.30 0.33
C THR A 6 -9.86 -0.86 0.09
N ALA A 7 -9.49 -0.30 -1.05
CA ALA A 7 -9.82 1.08 -1.37
C ALA A 7 -11.28 1.18 -1.85
N ASP A 8 -12.11 1.95 -1.16
CA ASP A 8 -13.51 2.16 -1.57
C ASP A 8 -13.66 3.11 -2.78
N ARG A 9 -12.61 3.89 -3.07
CA ARG A 9 -12.52 4.87 -4.15
C ARG A 9 -11.08 5.02 -4.60
N LEU A 10 -10.86 5.65 -5.75
CA LEU A 10 -9.52 6.05 -6.19
C LEU A 10 -8.84 6.90 -5.10
N THR A 11 -7.71 6.41 -4.60
CA THR A 11 -7.03 6.99 -3.45
C THR A 11 -5.55 7.17 -3.78
N LEU A 12 -5.05 8.40 -3.65
CA LEU A 12 -3.62 8.68 -3.67
C LEU A 12 -3.08 8.42 -2.26
N VAL A 13 -2.28 7.37 -2.11
CA VAL A 13 -1.66 7.00 -0.85
C VAL A 13 -0.24 7.53 -0.82
N SER A 14 0.09 8.32 0.19
CA SER A 14 1.48 8.69 0.55
C SER A 14 1.88 8.14 1.91
N THR A 15 0.91 7.70 2.72
CA THR A 15 1.13 7.18 4.07
C THR A 15 0.06 6.15 4.41
N VAL A 16 0.45 5.04 5.04
CA VAL A 16 -0.46 4.00 5.55
C VAL A 16 -0.38 3.97 7.06
N GLY A 17 -1.53 4.01 7.71
CA GLY A 17 -1.63 3.87 9.17
C GLY A 17 -0.99 4.98 9.99
N ARG A 18 -0.53 6.09 9.37
CA ARG A 18 0.26 7.18 9.97
C ARG A 18 1.70 6.84 10.36
N TRP A 19 2.15 5.62 10.09
CA TRP A 19 3.49 5.14 10.49
C TRP A 19 4.33 4.68 9.31
N PHE A 20 3.72 4.37 8.17
CA PHE A 20 4.43 3.92 6.98
C PHE A 20 4.33 4.98 5.90
N HIS A 21 5.45 5.57 5.50
CA HIS A 21 5.52 6.63 4.49
C HIS A 21 6.13 6.10 3.21
N LEU A 22 5.50 6.38 2.08
CA LEU A 22 6.01 5.98 0.78
C LEU A 22 7.08 6.95 0.30
N HIS A 23 8.10 6.43 -0.40
CA HIS A 23 9.07 7.29 -1.10
C HIS A 23 8.41 8.10 -2.22
N GLN A 24 7.43 7.51 -2.89
CA GLN A 24 6.61 8.18 -3.90
C GLN A 24 5.14 7.83 -3.67
N PRO A 25 4.22 8.81 -3.74
CA PRO A 25 2.79 8.52 -3.64
C PRO A 25 2.33 7.55 -4.74
N VAL A 26 1.39 6.66 -4.41
CA VAL A 26 0.85 5.66 -5.34
C VAL A 26 -0.67 5.76 -5.39
N LEU A 27 -1.22 5.62 -6.59
CA LEU A 27 -2.66 5.49 -6.81
C LEU A 27 -3.12 4.05 -6.60
N ILE A 28 -4.15 3.91 -5.77
CA ILE A 28 -4.89 2.68 -5.54
C ILE A 28 -6.30 2.88 -6.05
N GLU A 29 -6.70 2.06 -7.01
CA GLU A 29 -8.03 2.14 -7.61
C GLU A 29 -9.10 1.54 -6.70
N ARG A 30 -10.36 1.89 -6.95
CA ARG A 30 -11.49 1.31 -6.23
C ARG A 30 -11.50 -0.21 -6.36
N GLY A 31 -11.66 -0.91 -5.23
CA GLY A 31 -11.70 -2.37 -5.16
C GLY A 31 -10.34 -3.03 -5.06
N GLN A 32 -9.24 -2.30 -5.30
CA GLN A 32 -7.89 -2.84 -5.11
C GLN A 32 -7.59 -3.03 -3.62
N THR A 33 -6.88 -4.11 -3.31
CA THR A 33 -6.49 -4.45 -1.95
C THR A 33 -5.02 -4.14 -1.75
N TYR A 34 -4.66 -3.58 -0.61
CA TYR A 34 -3.29 -3.19 -0.29
C TYR A 34 -2.90 -3.57 1.14
N TRP A 35 -1.60 -3.74 1.37
CA TRP A 35 -1.03 -4.00 2.69
C TRP A 35 0.42 -3.57 2.75
N VAL A 36 0.90 -3.26 3.95
CA VAL A 36 2.33 -3.03 4.19
C VAL A 36 3.00 -4.37 4.47
N ASP A 37 4.04 -4.68 3.71
CA ASP A 37 5.01 -5.70 4.03
C ASP A 37 6.10 -5.10 4.92
N TYR A 38 6.12 -5.52 6.18
CA TYR A 38 7.06 -5.00 7.17
C TYR A 38 8.45 -5.61 7.04
N GLU A 39 8.61 -6.76 6.39
CA GLU A 39 9.91 -7.40 6.18
C GLU A 39 10.71 -6.65 5.11
N THR A 40 10.04 -6.25 4.03
CA THR A 40 10.67 -5.52 2.93
C THR A 40 10.48 -4.00 3.01
N SER A 41 9.66 -3.51 3.94
CA SER A 41 9.25 -2.09 4.02
C SER A 41 8.61 -1.58 2.73
N GLU A 42 7.70 -2.37 2.17
CA GLU A 42 6.99 -2.06 0.92
C GLU A 42 5.48 -2.00 1.14
N LEU A 43 4.81 -1.12 0.40
CA LEU A 43 3.39 -1.21 0.16
C LEU A 43 3.15 -2.15 -1.02
N CYS A 44 2.42 -3.23 -0.76
CA CYS A 44 1.94 -4.15 -1.77
C CYS A 44 0.50 -3.79 -2.15
N ILE A 45 0.21 -3.76 -3.44
CA ILE A 45 -1.11 -3.46 -3.99
C ILE A 45 -1.48 -4.58 -4.96
N ASP A 46 -2.49 -5.37 -4.60
CA ASP A 46 -3.16 -6.30 -5.49
C ASP A 46 -4.03 -5.52 -6.48
N ARG A 47 -3.68 -5.63 -7.77
CA ARG A 47 -4.35 -4.90 -8.85
C ARG A 47 -5.65 -5.55 -9.31
N GLY A 48 -5.96 -6.76 -8.83
CA GLY A 48 -7.17 -7.50 -9.19
C GLY A 48 -7.07 -8.29 -10.50
N ASP A 49 -5.94 -8.17 -11.21
CA ASP A 49 -5.60 -8.93 -12.43
C ASP A 49 -4.61 -10.08 -12.15
N GLY A 50 -4.39 -10.40 -10.86
CA GLY A 50 -3.39 -11.37 -10.41
C GLY A 50 -1.98 -10.78 -10.26
N SER A 51 -1.77 -9.50 -10.58
CA SER A 51 -0.51 -8.82 -10.34
C SER A 51 -0.49 -8.07 -9.00
N VAL A 52 0.71 -7.98 -8.42
CA VAL A 52 0.97 -7.17 -7.23
C VAL A 52 2.01 -6.12 -7.57
N THR A 53 1.63 -4.85 -7.47
CA THR A 53 2.60 -3.74 -7.51
C THR A 53 3.21 -3.56 -6.13
N ARG A 54 4.53 -3.30 -6.08
CA ARG A 54 5.25 -2.99 -4.85
C ARG A 54 5.79 -1.57 -4.91
N ALA A 55 5.65 -0.83 -3.82
CA ALA A 55 6.16 0.52 -3.69
C ALA A 55 6.94 0.66 -2.38
N ALA A 56 8.21 1.04 -2.49
CA ALA A 56 9.09 1.19 -1.34
C ALA A 56 8.66 2.35 -0.44
N GLY A 57 8.85 2.15 0.86
CA GLY A 57 8.62 3.16 1.88
C GLY A 57 9.48 2.93 3.11
N TRP A 58 9.13 3.62 4.18
CA TRP A 58 9.84 3.55 5.45
C TRP A 58 8.85 3.69 6.61
N LEU A 59 9.21 3.09 7.75
CA LEU A 59 8.46 3.19 8.99
C LEU A 59 9.00 4.35 9.83
N CYS A 60 8.11 5.16 10.40
CA CYS A 60 8.45 6.04 11.51
C CYS A 60 9.06 5.20 12.64
N ARG A 61 10.27 5.56 13.06
CA ARG A 61 10.91 5.00 14.26
C ARG A 61 10.36 5.63 15.53
#